data_AF-A0ABD0YXC3-F1
#
_entry.id   AF-A0ABD0YXC3-F1
#
_cell.length_a   1.000
_cell.length_b   1.000
_cell.length_c   1.000
_cell.angle_alpha   90.00
_cell.angle_beta   90.00
_cell.angle_gamma   90.00
#
_symmetry.space_group_name_H-M   'P 1'
#
loop_
_entity.id
_entity.type
_entity.pdbx_description
1 polymer ?
#
loop_
_entity_poly.entity_id
_entity_poly.type
_entity_poly.pdbx_seq_one_letter_code
_entity_poly.pdbx_strand_id
1 'polypeptide(L)'
;QISLEHDILLHPRYFGPQLHETVKQKLYTEVEGTCTGKYGFVIAVTTIDNIGAGIIQPGQGFVVYPVKYKAIVFRPFKGEVVDAVVTQVNKVGMFAEIGPLSCFISHHSIPADMQFCPSANPLCYRSKDEVCMRKEVLKLK
;
A
#
# COMPACT_ATOMS: atom_id res chain seq x y z
N GLN A 1 -0.40 4.91 13.02
CA GLN A 1 -0.81 6.21 12.45
C GLN A 1 0.36 7.17 12.58
N ILE A 2 0.66 7.97 11.56
CA ILE A 2 1.76 8.95 11.57
C ILE A 2 1.27 10.30 11.04
N SER A 3 1.92 11.39 11.47
CA SER A 3 1.68 12.73 10.91
C SER A 3 2.52 12.94 9.66
N LEU A 4 1.90 13.48 8.62
CA LEU A 4 2.48 13.77 7.31
C LEU A 4 2.11 15.18 6.86
N GLU A 5 2.89 15.71 5.93
CA GLU A 5 2.66 16.98 5.28
C GLU A 5 2.63 16.76 3.77
N HIS A 6 1.68 17.41 3.09
CA HIS A 6 1.57 17.35 1.62
C HIS A 6 1.06 18.68 1.09
N ASP A 7 1.65 19.12 -0.01
CA ASP A 7 1.34 20.40 -0.64
C ASP A 7 0.31 20.21 -1.75
N ILE A 8 -0.87 20.83 -1.59
CA ILE A 8 -1.95 20.77 -2.56
C ILE A 8 -1.86 21.97 -3.50
N LEU A 9 -1.51 21.71 -4.75
CA LEU A 9 -1.52 22.73 -5.81
C LEU A 9 -2.94 22.90 -6.38
N LEU A 10 -3.48 24.11 -6.36
CA LEU A 10 -4.85 24.36 -6.80
C LEU A 10 -4.92 25.48 -7.85
N HIS A 11 -5.69 25.23 -8.91
CA HIS A 11 -5.94 26.19 -9.98
C HIS A 11 -6.97 27.26 -9.52
N PRO A 12 -6.85 28.54 -9.95
CA PRO A 12 -7.75 29.63 -9.54
C PRO A 12 -9.24 29.38 -9.74
N ARG A 13 -9.60 28.56 -10.73
CA ARG A 13 -10.99 28.14 -10.99
C ARG A 13 -11.68 27.53 -9.75
N TYR A 14 -10.94 26.96 -8.82
CA TYR A 14 -11.47 26.33 -7.62
C TYR A 14 -11.53 27.26 -6.40
N PHE A 15 -11.21 28.56 -6.55
CA PHE A 15 -11.24 29.55 -5.46
C PHE A 15 -12.66 30.06 -5.22
N GLY A 16 -13.54 29.13 -4.84
CA GLY A 16 -14.93 29.41 -4.49
C GLY A 16 -15.25 29.04 -3.04
N PRO A 17 -16.53 29.10 -2.65
CA PRO A 17 -16.98 28.76 -1.30
C PRO A 17 -16.59 27.36 -0.83
N GLN A 18 -16.40 26.43 -1.77
CA GLN A 18 -16.02 25.03 -1.51
C GLN A 18 -14.50 24.80 -1.48
N LEU A 19 -13.67 25.85 -1.45
CA LEU A 19 -12.21 25.75 -1.50
C LEU A 19 -11.63 24.69 -0.55
N HIS A 20 -12.01 24.75 0.72
CA HIS A 20 -11.50 23.82 1.74
C HIS A 20 -11.89 22.37 1.45
N GLU A 21 -13.10 22.15 0.97
CA GLU A 21 -13.57 20.80 0.61
C GLU A 21 -12.82 20.26 -0.61
N THR A 22 -12.60 21.11 -1.63
CA THR A 22 -11.79 20.78 -2.79
C THR A 22 -10.36 20.39 -2.39
N VAL A 23 -9.73 21.15 -1.49
CA VAL A 23 -8.38 20.82 -0.97
C VAL A 23 -8.37 19.47 -0.27
N LYS A 24 -9.38 19.17 0.57
CA LYS A 24 -9.49 17.88 1.26
C LYS A 24 -9.67 16.72 0.27
N GLN A 25 -10.59 16.85 -0.69
CA GLN A 25 -10.81 15.83 -1.72
C GLN A 25 -9.56 15.57 -2.54
N LYS A 26 -8.84 16.64 -2.90
CA LYS A 26 -7.58 16.55 -3.64
C LYS A 26 -6.49 15.87 -2.82
N LEU A 27 -6.40 16.16 -1.53
CA LEU A 27 -5.51 15.43 -0.61
C LEU A 27 -5.79 13.93 -0.64
N TYR A 28 -7.04 13.50 -0.38
CA TYR A 28 -7.37 12.07 -0.37
C TYR A 28 -6.97 11.39 -1.68
N THR A 29 -7.31 12.02 -2.81
CA THR A 29 -7.02 11.48 -4.15
C THR A 29 -5.52 11.39 -4.45
N GLU A 30 -4.73 12.36 -3.97
CA GLU A 30 -3.29 12.40 -4.26
C GLU A 30 -2.46 11.52 -3.33
N VAL A 31 -2.90 11.27 -2.09
CA VAL A 31 -2.07 10.58 -1.08
C VAL A 31 -2.51 9.15 -0.81
N GLU A 32 -3.82 8.84 -0.82
CA GLU A 32 -4.28 7.49 -0.50
C GLU A 32 -3.91 6.49 -1.61
N GLY A 33 -3.40 5.33 -1.21
CA GLY A 33 -2.89 4.30 -2.12
C GLY A 33 -1.47 4.56 -2.64
N THR A 34 -0.87 5.73 -2.37
CA THR A 34 0.52 6.00 -2.76
C THR A 34 1.50 5.22 -1.89
N CYS A 35 2.70 4.97 -2.44
CA CYS A 35 3.78 4.29 -1.73
C CYS A 35 5.05 5.13 -1.80
N THR A 36 5.68 5.33 -0.63
CA THR A 36 6.98 6.00 -0.52
C THR A 36 7.96 5.11 0.23
N GLY A 37 9.24 5.10 -0.17
CA GLY A 37 10.24 4.28 0.53
C GLY A 37 10.45 4.66 2.01
N LYS A 38 10.15 5.92 2.35
CA LYS A 38 10.28 6.45 3.72
C LYS A 38 9.14 6.05 4.64
N TYR A 39 7.89 6.05 4.16
CA TYR A 39 6.71 5.84 5.01
C TYR A 39 5.93 4.56 4.67
N GLY A 40 6.24 3.89 3.57
CA GLY A 40 5.49 2.75 3.05
C GLY A 40 4.26 3.19 2.27
N PHE A 41 3.24 2.34 2.25
CA PHE A 41 1.94 2.58 1.63
C PHE A 41 1.08 3.45 2.52
N VAL A 42 0.50 4.51 1.98
CA VAL A 42 -0.53 5.31 2.65
C VAL A 42 -1.87 4.61 2.43
N ILE A 43 -2.43 4.01 3.48
CA ILE A 43 -3.67 3.23 3.38
C ILE A 43 -4.88 4.14 3.38
N ALA A 44 -4.96 5.03 4.37
CA ALA A 44 -6.08 5.94 4.54
C ALA A 44 -5.66 7.15 5.37
N VAL A 45 -6.15 8.32 4.97
CA VAL A 45 -6.09 9.54 5.76
C VAL A 45 -7.16 9.45 6.85
N THR A 46 -6.76 9.75 8.08
CA THR A 46 -7.62 9.63 9.27
C THR A 46 -8.12 10.97 9.76
N THR A 47 -7.23 11.97 9.82
CA THR A 47 -7.55 13.32 10.24
C THR A 47 -6.77 14.32 9.40
N ILE A 48 -7.37 15.47 9.15
CA ILE A 48 -6.70 16.63 8.58
C ILE A 48 -6.59 17.64 9.72
N ASP A 49 -5.37 17.80 10.23
CA ASP A 49 -5.12 18.59 11.43
C ASP A 49 -5.11 20.09 11.10
N ASN A 50 -4.55 20.47 9.94
CA ASN A 50 -4.51 21.85 9.51
C ASN A 50 -4.40 21.97 7.97
N ILE A 51 -5.10 22.96 7.41
CA ILE A 51 -4.89 23.45 6.03
C ILE A 51 -4.27 24.85 6.17
N GLY A 52 -3.00 24.98 5.81
CA GLY A 52 -2.28 26.24 5.91
C GLY A 52 -2.79 27.29 4.92
N ALA A 53 -2.37 28.53 5.13
CA ALA A 53 -2.67 29.62 4.21
C ALA A 53 -2.13 29.32 2.81
N GLY A 54 -2.94 29.60 1.78
CA GLY A 54 -2.57 29.40 0.39
C GLY A 54 -1.46 30.37 -0.04
N ILE A 55 -0.40 29.83 -0.63
CA ILE A 55 0.73 30.59 -1.16
C ILE A 55 0.58 30.69 -2.69
N ILE A 56 0.37 31.89 -3.21
CA ILE A 56 0.24 32.12 -4.65
C ILE A 56 1.60 31.91 -5.32
N GLN A 57 1.63 31.07 -6.34
CA GLN A 57 2.79 30.88 -7.20
C GLN A 57 2.93 32.04 -8.19
N PRO A 58 4.08 32.74 -8.21
CA PRO A 58 4.32 33.83 -9.14
C PRO A 58 4.18 33.38 -10.61
N GLY A 59 3.54 34.21 -11.44
CA GLY A 59 3.49 34.03 -12.89
C GLY A 59 2.40 33.08 -13.43
N GLN A 60 1.90 32.13 -12.62
CA GLN A 60 0.89 31.16 -13.07
C GLN A 60 -0.46 31.30 -12.34
N GLY A 61 -0.50 32.02 -11.22
CA GLY A 61 -1.73 32.25 -10.45
C GLY A 61 -2.22 31.05 -9.64
N PHE A 62 -1.60 29.87 -9.77
CA PHE A 62 -1.88 28.73 -8.91
C PHE A 62 -1.57 29.04 -7.46
N VAL A 63 -2.24 28.33 -6.54
CA VAL A 63 -2.01 28.46 -5.10
C VAL A 63 -1.65 27.11 -4.51
N VAL A 64 -0.59 27.08 -3.71
CA VAL A 64 -0.18 25.91 -2.94
C VAL A 64 -0.74 26.01 -1.53
N TYR A 65 -1.45 24.99 -1.09
CA TYR A 65 -1.93 24.85 0.29
C TYR A 65 -1.11 23.77 1.00
N PRO A 66 -0.28 24.12 2.00
CA PRO A 66 0.42 23.12 2.80
C PRO A 66 -0.57 22.48 3.78
N VAL A 67 -0.76 21.16 3.67
CA VAL A 67 -1.73 20.42 4.49
C VAL A 67 -1.00 19.49 5.46
N LYS A 68 -1.34 19.60 6.74
CA LYS A 68 -0.89 18.66 7.78
C LYS A 68 -2.01 17.68 8.09
N TYR A 69 -1.72 16.40 7.98
CA TYR A 69 -2.71 15.33 8.14
C TYR A 69 -2.09 14.12 8.84
N LYS A 70 -2.95 13.22 9.33
CA LYS A 70 -2.53 11.92 9.86
C LYS A 70 -3.05 10.81 8.97
N ALA A 71 -2.21 9.79 8.76
CA ALA A 71 -2.59 8.63 7.97
C ALA A 71 -2.25 7.31 8.67
N ILE A 72 -3.02 6.29 8.33
CA ILE A 72 -2.64 4.89 8.54
C ILE A 72 -1.70 4.53 7.39
N VAL A 73 -0.51 4.06 7.75
CA VAL A 73 0.50 3.63 6.78
C VAL A 73 0.87 2.18 7.02
N PHE A 74 1.21 1.47 5.95
CA PHE A 74 1.69 0.10 5.97
C PHE A 74 3.11 0.06 5.40
N ARG A 75 4.10 -0.25 6.26
CA ARG A 75 5.51 -0.30 5.89
C ARG A 75 6.16 -1.57 6.44
N PRO A 76 6.22 -2.65 5.64
CA PRO A 76 6.87 -3.88 6.08
C PRO A 76 8.38 -3.68 6.19
N PHE A 77 9.02 -4.41 7.09
CA PHE A 77 10.48 -4.38 7.28
C PHE A 77 11.12 -5.77 7.22
N LYS A 78 12.43 -5.81 6.93
CA LYS A 78 13.16 -7.07 6.78
C LYS A 78 13.17 -7.85 8.10
N GLY A 79 12.75 -9.12 8.04
CA GLY A 79 12.70 -10.02 9.19
C GLY A 79 11.44 -9.88 10.04
N GLU A 80 10.49 -9.04 9.62
CA GLU A 80 9.14 -8.97 10.19
C GLU A 80 8.35 -10.22 9.82
N VAL A 81 7.67 -10.81 10.80
CA VAL A 81 6.79 -11.96 10.54
C VAL A 81 5.37 -11.46 10.30
N VAL A 82 4.82 -11.73 9.11
CA VAL A 82 3.48 -11.28 8.69
C VAL A 82 2.66 -12.42 8.14
N ASP A 83 1.34 -12.36 8.37
CA ASP A 83 0.40 -13.26 7.72
C ASP A 83 0.16 -12.79 6.27
N ALA A 84 0.22 -13.73 5.33
CA ALA A 84 0.08 -13.48 3.90
C ALA A 84 -0.89 -14.49 3.27
N VAL A 85 -1.71 -14.04 2.33
CA VAL A 85 -2.66 -14.93 1.63
C VAL A 85 -2.07 -15.34 0.28
N VAL A 86 -1.94 -16.65 0.04
CA VAL A 86 -1.42 -17.16 -1.23
C VAL A 86 -2.40 -16.84 -2.37
N THR A 87 -1.94 -16.10 -3.37
CA THR A 87 -2.75 -15.69 -4.53
C THR A 87 -2.46 -16.53 -5.76
N GLN A 88 -1.21 -16.98 -5.93
CA GLN A 88 -0.80 -17.80 -7.06
C GLN A 88 0.29 -18.79 -6.65
N VAL A 89 0.21 -20.01 -7.19
CA VAL A 89 1.22 -21.05 -7.02
C VAL A 89 1.73 -21.45 -8.39
N ASN A 90 3.05 -21.57 -8.55
CA ASN A 90 3.69 -22.02 -9.78
C ASN A 90 4.94 -22.87 -9.46
N LYS A 91 5.64 -23.36 -10.49
CA LYS A 91 6.83 -24.21 -10.31
C LYS A 91 8.02 -23.47 -9.68
N VAL A 92 8.14 -22.17 -9.90
CA VAL A 92 9.30 -21.38 -9.43
C VAL A 92 9.10 -20.84 -8.01
N GLY A 93 7.88 -20.87 -7.49
CA GLY A 93 7.51 -20.35 -6.18
C GLY A 93 6.03 -20.02 -6.04
N MET A 94 5.73 -19.09 -5.16
CA MET A 94 4.36 -18.64 -4.86
C MET A 94 4.30 -17.12 -4.76
N PHE A 95 3.17 -16.54 -5.15
CA PHE A 95 2.84 -15.17 -4.82
C PHE A 95 1.86 -15.15 -3.65
N ALA A 96 2.12 -14.28 -2.69
CA ALA A 96 1.24 -14.04 -1.56
C ALA A 96 1.02 -12.54 -1.36
N GLU A 97 -0.17 -12.17 -0.93
CA GLU A 97 -0.53 -10.78 -0.63
C GLU A 97 -0.47 -10.53 0.89
N ILE A 98 0.19 -9.43 1.25
CA ILE A 98 0.31 -8.91 2.61
C ILE A 98 -0.29 -7.49 2.59
N GLY A 99 -1.60 -7.39 2.84
CA GLY A 99 -2.32 -6.14 2.67
C GLY A 99 -2.15 -5.59 1.23
N PRO A 100 -1.62 -4.37 1.04
CA PRO A 100 -1.40 -3.79 -0.30
C PRO A 100 -0.13 -4.31 -1.02
N LEU A 101 0.70 -5.12 -0.35
CA LEU A 101 1.96 -5.61 -0.90
C LEU A 101 1.77 -7.01 -1.52
N SER A 102 2.30 -7.20 -2.73
CA SER A 102 2.49 -8.53 -3.31
C SER A 102 3.93 -9.00 -3.10
N CYS A 103 4.10 -10.19 -2.52
CA CYS A 103 5.39 -10.80 -2.24
C CYS A 103 5.57 -12.08 -3.07
N PHE A 104 6.77 -12.28 -3.61
CA PHE A 104 7.17 -13.52 -4.27
C PHE A 104 8.03 -14.35 -3.34
N ILE A 105 7.60 -15.58 -3.09
CA ILE A 105 8.30 -16.59 -2.30
C ILE A 105 8.95 -17.57 -3.29
N SER A 106 10.27 -17.52 -3.40
CA SER A 106 11.03 -18.44 -4.25
C SER A 106 10.92 -19.86 -3.73
N HIS A 107 10.91 -20.86 -4.62
CA HIS A 107 10.97 -22.28 -4.22
C HIS A 107 12.17 -22.62 -3.33
N HIS A 108 13.29 -21.87 -3.43
CA HIS A 108 14.45 -22.04 -2.55
C HIS A 108 14.19 -21.61 -1.10
N SER A 109 13.15 -20.80 -0.88
CA SER A 109 12.71 -20.33 0.44
C SER A 109 11.56 -21.17 1.00
N ILE A 110 11.05 -22.14 0.23
CA ILE A 110 10.04 -23.10 0.66
C ILE A 110 10.75 -24.32 1.27
N PRO A 111 10.21 -24.95 2.33
CA PRO A 111 10.76 -26.18 2.90
C PRO A 111 11.01 -27.27 1.83
N ALA A 112 12.15 -27.97 1.93
CA ALA A 112 12.61 -28.91 0.90
C ALA A 112 11.72 -30.16 0.75
N ASP A 113 10.91 -30.47 1.76
CA ASP A 113 9.94 -31.56 1.77
C ASP A 113 8.64 -31.20 1.04
N MET A 114 8.36 -29.91 0.82
CA MET A 114 7.22 -29.46 0.03
C MET A 114 7.56 -29.45 -1.47
N GLN A 115 6.83 -30.25 -2.25
CA GLN A 115 7.02 -30.36 -3.70
C GLN A 115 5.86 -29.76 -4.48
N PHE A 116 6.19 -29.07 -5.58
CA PHE A 116 5.19 -28.54 -6.51
C PHE A 116 4.47 -29.69 -7.23
N CYS A 117 3.14 -29.68 -7.20
CA CYS A 117 2.29 -30.68 -7.82
C CYS A 117 1.61 -30.12 -9.10
N PRO A 118 2.18 -30.35 -10.30
CA PRO A 118 1.63 -29.80 -11.56
C PRO A 118 0.32 -30.47 -11.98
N SER A 119 0.07 -31.70 -11.53
CA SER A 119 -1.16 -32.45 -11.82
C SER A 119 -2.32 -32.11 -10.87
N ALA A 120 -2.06 -31.34 -9.80
CA ALA A 120 -3.10 -30.95 -8.86
C ALA A 120 -3.97 -29.82 -9.43
N ASN A 121 -5.27 -29.88 -9.17
CA ASN A 121 -6.21 -28.80 -9.48
C ASN A 121 -7.01 -28.44 -8.20
N PRO A 122 -6.72 -27.32 -7.53
CA PRO A 122 -5.79 -26.26 -7.95
C PRO A 122 -4.31 -26.62 -7.74
N LEU A 123 -3.42 -25.87 -8.41
CA LEU A 123 -1.96 -25.99 -8.25
C LEU A 123 -1.56 -25.76 -6.79
N CYS A 124 -0.63 -26.58 -6.29
CA CYS A 124 -0.21 -26.53 -4.89
C CYS A 124 1.26 -26.99 -4.70
N TYR A 125 1.83 -26.60 -3.56
CA TYR A 125 2.96 -27.29 -2.95
C TYR A 125 2.42 -28.30 -1.93
N ARG A 126 3.04 -29.47 -1.80
CA ARG A 126 2.57 -30.53 -0.91
C ARG A 126 3.74 -31.26 -0.24
N SER A 127 3.61 -31.50 1.06
CA SER A 127 4.40 -32.44 1.85
C SER A 127 3.50 -33.62 2.29
N LYS A 128 3.98 -34.50 3.19
CA LYS A 128 3.18 -35.63 3.70
C LYS A 128 1.98 -35.19 4.51
N ASP A 129 2.14 -34.13 5.29
CA ASP A 129 1.15 -33.68 6.28
C ASP A 129 0.47 -32.35 5.89
N GLU A 130 1.05 -31.62 4.93
CA GLU A 130 0.62 -30.27 4.58
C GLU A 130 0.44 -30.10 3.07
N VAL A 131 -0.56 -29.32 2.69
CA VAL A 131 -0.79 -28.84 1.33
C VAL A 131 -0.86 -27.32 1.42
N CYS A 132 -0.17 -26.63 0.52
CA CYS A 132 -0.20 -25.19 0.37
C CYS A 132 -0.74 -24.81 -1.00
N MET A 133 -1.94 -24.24 -1.03
CA MET A 133 -2.62 -23.82 -2.26
C MET A 133 -3.19 -22.40 -2.17
N ARG A 134 -3.72 -21.93 -3.30
CA ARG A 134 -4.36 -20.60 -3.39
C ARG A 134 -5.42 -20.44 -2.29
N LYS A 135 -5.44 -19.26 -1.67
CA LYS A 135 -6.27 -18.81 -0.53
C LYS A 135 -5.81 -19.28 0.86
N GLU A 136 -4.72 -20.01 0.97
CA GLU A 136 -4.16 -20.32 2.29
C GLU A 136 -3.42 -19.13 2.90
N VAL A 137 -3.39 -19.10 4.23
CA VAL A 137 -2.70 -18.10 5.03
C VAL A 137 -1.37 -18.66 5.49
N LEU A 138 -0.28 -17.99 5.13
CA LEU A 138 1.09 -18.34 5.50
C LEU A 138 1.68 -17.29 6.40
N LYS A 139 2.57 -17.70 7.32
CA LYS A 139 3.44 -16.80 8.07
C LYS A 139 4.76 -16.63 7.32
N LEU A 140 4.99 -15.44 6.78
CA LEU A 140 6.20 -15.10 6.04
C LEU A 140 7.13 -14.24 6.91
N LYS A 141 8.45 -14.37 6.72
CA LYS A 141 9.48 -13.62 7.43
C LYS A 141 10.50 -13.02 6.45
#